data_AF-A0A0T6AE75-F1
#
_entry.id   AF-A0A0T6AE75-F1
#
_cell.length_a   1.000
_cell.length_b   1.000
_cell.length_c   1.000
_cell.angle_alpha   90.00
_cell.angle_beta   90.00
_cell.angle_gamma   90.00
#
_symmetry.space_group_name_H-M   'P 1'
#
loop_
_entity.id
_entity.type
_entity.pdbx_description
1 polymer ?
#
loop_
_entity_poly.entity_id
_entity_poly.type
_entity_poly.pdbx_seq_one_letter_code
_entity_poly.pdbx_strand_id
1 'polypeptide(L)'
;MDKVGRNDPCPCGSGLKFKKCCLEKSQAGSSRSDDERTAVGSAIAWLKTHYPEEVEETIHLGYFGDPDDEEIDAFHNLPDGPRGMLEINIGEWLLTDAFLEIEGTRVRAVDLVLGPGGPLLPAHGKEWLHALGENPLSLYEVQQATPGEGFELKDLLRRDAPLVTVLERTASRSLVRWDIFGARLARQDDRWVLTGSLYPMDRNRALDCREGILREMGGEEDWEEEISRDLVGSIISDYWLDALTEKRPFPQVVDASTGEPIALTTDRYRVSDWDALIGILSVQPDVERTPDEGWVRFEPLEDEARRSRASLTKESSDTLEVFCRTLRLADGARRWLEEIAGTAVQFKGREMVDPMSPKAREGARKSSGTEIPPELKARVEREFMRRHYERWPDEPVPALGGKTPKAAVRTKKGRLAVIELLKEFELHEARNALGGGGEPFDFGFLWKRLGLEEER
;
A
#
# COMPACT_ATOMS: atom_id res chain seq x y z
N MET A 1 20.28 -5.75 27.64
CA MET A 1 21.45 -5.01 27.13
C MET A 1 21.71 -3.85 28.07
N ASP A 2 22.87 -3.83 28.73
CA ASP A 2 23.23 -2.76 29.67
C ASP A 2 23.33 -1.42 28.94
N LYS A 3 22.73 -0.37 29.51
CA LYS A 3 22.79 0.99 28.95
C LYS A 3 24.23 1.49 29.05
N VAL A 4 24.85 1.81 27.90
CA VAL A 4 26.17 2.45 27.83
C VAL A 4 26.18 3.72 28.68
N GLY A 5 27.10 3.79 29.64
CA GLY A 5 27.30 4.95 30.50
C GLY A 5 27.88 6.14 29.72
N ARG A 6 27.46 7.34 30.09
CA ARG A 6 27.82 8.60 29.41
C ARG A 6 29.35 8.82 29.26
N ASN A 7 30.16 8.27 30.16
CA ASN A 7 31.62 8.40 30.13
C ASN A 7 32.35 7.15 29.58
N ASP A 8 31.62 6.10 29.21
CA ASP A 8 32.18 4.84 28.74
C ASP A 8 32.77 4.99 27.33
N PRO A 9 33.69 4.11 26.91
CA PRO A 9 34.14 4.04 25.53
C PRO A 9 32.95 3.90 24.58
N CYS A 10 32.95 4.70 23.50
CA CYS A 10 31.83 4.73 22.58
C CYS A 10 31.71 3.39 21.82
N PRO A 11 30.53 2.76 21.76
CA PRO A 11 30.33 1.45 21.14
C PRO A 11 30.53 1.44 19.61
N CYS A 12 30.63 2.60 18.97
CA CYS A 12 30.93 2.70 17.54
C CYS A 12 32.41 2.47 17.19
N GLY A 13 33.27 2.19 18.18
CA GLY A 13 34.69 1.91 17.96
C GLY A 13 35.58 3.13 17.74
N SER A 14 35.07 4.35 17.98
CA SER A 14 35.82 5.60 17.75
C SER A 14 36.95 5.88 18.74
N GLY A 15 37.05 5.11 19.83
CA GLY A 15 38.02 5.35 20.91
C GLY A 15 37.70 6.56 21.82
N LEU A 16 36.65 7.33 21.52
CA LEU A 16 36.19 8.47 22.32
C LEU A 16 35.20 8.03 23.40
N LYS A 17 34.96 8.88 24.42
CA LYS A 17 33.87 8.69 25.38
C LYS A 17 32.52 8.85 24.67
N PHE A 18 31.51 8.04 25.03
CA PHE A 18 30.18 8.07 24.41
C PHE A 18 29.58 9.49 24.36
N LYS A 19 29.73 10.28 25.44
CA LYS A 19 29.29 11.69 25.49
C LYS A 19 29.92 12.59 24.43
N LYS A 20 31.17 12.35 24.07
CA LYS A 20 31.95 13.16 23.11
C LYS A 20 31.90 12.60 21.68
N CYS A 21 31.01 11.63 21.42
CA CYS A 21 30.92 10.95 20.14
C CYS A 21 29.45 10.74 19.77
N CYS A 22 28.93 9.52 19.84
CA CYS A 22 27.57 9.22 19.37
C CYS A 22 26.48 9.99 20.13
N LEU A 23 26.68 10.34 21.41
CA LEU A 23 25.70 11.14 22.15
C LEU A 23 25.68 12.59 21.66
N GLU A 24 26.84 13.24 21.52
CA GLU A 24 26.95 14.60 20.96
C GLU A 24 26.41 14.65 19.53
N LYS A 25 26.73 13.65 18.69
CA LYS A 25 26.18 13.52 17.33
C LYS A 25 24.65 13.35 17.33
N SER A 26 24.11 12.55 18.25
CA SER A 26 22.66 12.36 18.40
C SER A 26 21.97 13.61 18.92
N GLN A 27 22.59 14.37 19.83
CA GLN A 27 22.05 15.60 20.38
C GLN A 27 22.08 16.74 19.35
N ALA A 28 23.18 16.86 18.60
CA ALA A 28 23.30 17.82 17.50
C ALA A 28 22.31 17.50 16.36
N GLY A 29 22.12 16.21 16.01
CA GLY A 29 21.10 15.82 15.05
C GLY A 29 19.67 16.15 15.51
N SER A 30 19.38 15.98 16.81
CA SER A 30 18.08 16.37 17.39
C SER A 30 17.86 17.88 17.35
N SER A 31 18.86 18.69 17.72
CA SER A 31 18.71 20.16 17.71
C SER A 31 18.56 20.71 16.29
N ARG A 32 19.26 20.13 15.30
CA ARG A 32 19.10 20.50 13.89
C ARG A 32 17.69 20.21 13.39
N SER A 33 17.15 19.03 13.69
CA SER A 33 15.78 18.67 13.32
C SER A 33 14.73 19.57 14.00
N ASP A 34 14.98 20.00 15.24
CA ASP A 34 14.11 20.95 15.93
C ASP A 34 14.18 22.35 15.28
N ASP A 35 15.37 22.85 14.94
CA ASP A 35 15.57 24.13 14.23
C ASP A 35 14.90 24.14 12.86
N GLU A 36 15.03 23.05 12.09
CA GLU A 36 14.39 22.84 10.78
C GLU A 36 12.86 22.92 10.90
N ARG A 37 12.28 22.12 11.82
CA ARG A 37 10.83 22.10 12.07
C ARG A 37 10.32 23.45 12.54
N THR A 38 11.05 24.11 13.45
CA THR A 38 10.69 25.43 13.93
C THR A 38 10.73 26.46 12.80
N ALA A 39 11.73 26.42 11.92
CA ALA A 39 11.82 27.35 10.81
C ALA A 39 10.69 27.18 9.80
N VAL A 40 10.37 25.94 9.40
CA VAL A 40 9.24 25.63 8.51
C VAL A 40 7.93 26.12 9.13
N GLY A 41 7.67 25.78 10.40
CA GLY A 41 6.45 26.20 11.08
C GLY A 41 6.34 27.73 11.24
N SER A 42 7.42 28.41 11.61
CA SER A 42 7.45 29.87 11.72
C SER A 42 7.29 30.57 10.38
N ALA A 43 7.88 30.03 9.31
CA ALA A 43 7.75 30.57 7.96
C ALA A 43 6.28 30.51 7.46
N ILE A 44 5.65 29.33 7.56
CA ILE A 44 4.25 29.15 7.15
C ILE A 44 3.32 30.00 8.00
N ALA A 45 3.50 30.01 9.32
CA ALA A 45 2.67 30.82 10.21
C ALA A 45 2.81 32.32 9.92
N TRP A 46 4.03 32.78 9.61
CA TRP A 46 4.29 34.17 9.25
C TRP A 46 3.60 34.54 7.93
N LEU A 47 3.72 33.71 6.89
CA LEU A 47 3.03 33.92 5.61
C LEU A 47 1.52 34.02 5.80
N LYS A 48 0.91 33.05 6.49
CA LYS A 48 -0.54 33.04 6.76
C LYS A 48 -1.01 34.23 7.61
N THR A 49 -0.13 34.83 8.40
CA THR A 49 -0.48 36.00 9.23
C THR A 49 -0.37 37.32 8.45
N HIS A 50 0.61 37.43 7.56
CA HIS A 50 0.92 38.69 6.87
C HIS A 50 0.31 38.80 5.47
N TYR A 51 0.03 37.66 4.82
CA TYR A 51 -0.55 37.54 3.49
C TYR A 51 -1.70 36.49 3.47
N PRO A 52 -2.71 36.63 4.36
CA PRO A 52 -3.74 35.59 4.52
C PRO A 52 -4.53 35.35 3.24
N GLU A 53 -4.94 36.41 2.54
CA GLU A 53 -5.77 36.33 1.33
C GLU A 53 -4.95 35.76 0.16
N GLU A 54 -3.73 36.23 -0.04
CA GLU A 54 -2.86 35.77 -1.13
C GLU A 54 -2.42 34.31 -0.93
N VAL A 55 -2.18 33.89 0.32
CA VAL A 55 -1.85 32.49 0.63
C VAL A 55 -3.07 31.59 0.44
N GLU A 56 -4.26 32.00 0.87
CA GLU A 56 -5.48 31.23 0.66
C GLU A 56 -5.79 31.07 -0.83
N GLU A 57 -5.73 32.17 -1.60
CA GLU A 57 -5.94 32.16 -3.04
C GLU A 57 -4.91 31.29 -3.78
N THR A 58 -3.61 31.41 -3.47
CA THR A 58 -2.58 30.61 -4.14
C THR A 58 -2.72 29.12 -3.82
N ILE A 59 -3.13 28.76 -2.60
CA ILE A 59 -3.39 27.35 -2.25
C ILE A 59 -4.60 26.84 -3.03
N HIS A 60 -5.68 27.63 -3.09
CA HIS A 60 -6.92 27.24 -3.77
C HIS A 60 -6.72 27.05 -5.28
N LEU A 61 -6.08 28.02 -5.94
CA LEU A 61 -5.91 28.02 -7.39
C LEU A 61 -4.63 27.30 -7.84
N GLY A 62 -3.54 27.45 -7.10
CA GLY A 62 -2.22 26.95 -7.47
C GLY A 62 -1.94 25.53 -7.01
N TYR A 63 -2.34 25.15 -5.78
CA TYR A 63 -2.08 23.81 -5.26
C TYR A 63 -3.21 22.82 -5.59
N PHE A 64 -4.46 23.25 -5.43
CA PHE A 64 -5.61 22.39 -5.70
C PHE A 64 -6.15 22.50 -7.13
N GLY A 65 -5.76 23.51 -7.90
CA GLY A 65 -6.18 23.65 -9.30
C GLY A 65 -7.63 24.07 -9.51
N ASP A 66 -8.16 24.98 -8.66
CA ASP A 66 -9.57 25.43 -8.69
C ASP A 66 -10.60 24.30 -8.40
N PRO A 67 -10.52 23.66 -7.22
CA PRO A 67 -11.38 22.54 -6.83
C PRO A 67 -12.84 22.95 -6.69
N ASP A 68 -13.74 22.01 -6.98
CA ASP A 68 -15.17 22.19 -6.76
C ASP A 68 -15.60 21.98 -5.29
N ASP A 69 -16.87 22.30 -4.98
CA ASP A 69 -17.41 22.17 -3.62
C ASP A 69 -17.34 20.72 -3.08
N GLU A 70 -17.47 19.69 -3.93
CA GLU A 70 -17.39 18.29 -3.50
C GLU A 70 -15.94 17.90 -3.16
N GLU A 71 -14.97 18.39 -3.92
CA GLU A 71 -13.54 18.18 -3.66
C GLU A 71 -13.10 18.87 -2.37
N ILE A 72 -13.51 20.12 -2.17
CA ILE A 72 -13.26 20.89 -0.94
C ILE A 72 -13.82 20.12 0.28
N ASP A 73 -15.07 19.66 0.19
CA ASP A 73 -15.68 18.84 1.24
C ASP A 73 -14.91 17.52 1.47
N ALA A 74 -14.44 16.87 0.42
CA ALA A 74 -13.67 15.64 0.52
C ALA A 74 -12.34 15.86 1.27
N PHE A 75 -11.60 16.94 0.95
CA PHE A 75 -10.36 17.29 1.63
C PHE A 75 -10.60 17.64 3.11
N HIS A 76 -11.65 18.41 3.42
CA HIS A 76 -12.02 18.75 4.79
C HIS A 76 -12.40 17.54 5.64
N ASN A 77 -12.93 16.49 5.01
CA ASN A 77 -13.37 15.25 5.67
C ASN A 77 -12.30 14.14 5.70
N LEU A 78 -11.06 14.42 5.26
CA LEU A 78 -9.96 13.45 5.35
C LEU A 78 -9.68 13.02 6.80
N PRO A 79 -9.35 11.74 7.06
CA PRO A 79 -8.89 11.29 8.37
C PRO A 79 -7.58 11.99 8.80
N ASP A 80 -7.28 11.98 10.11
CA ASP A 80 -6.13 12.70 10.69
C ASP A 80 -4.79 12.40 10.00
N GLY A 81 -4.53 11.15 9.61
CA GLY A 81 -3.31 10.73 8.94
C GLY A 81 -3.11 11.41 7.57
N PRO A 82 -3.99 11.13 6.59
CA PRO A 82 -3.96 11.80 5.29
C PRO A 82 -4.08 13.33 5.37
N ARG A 83 -4.88 13.87 6.30
CA ARG A 83 -5.00 15.32 6.52
C ARG A 83 -3.67 15.95 6.93
N GLY A 84 -2.97 15.35 7.89
CA GLY A 84 -1.66 15.83 8.31
C GLY A 84 -0.62 15.79 7.17
N MET A 85 -0.69 14.77 6.31
CA MET A 85 0.17 14.68 5.13
C MET A 85 -0.16 15.78 4.10
N LEU A 86 -1.44 16.07 3.88
CA LEU A 86 -1.88 17.17 3.01
C LEU A 86 -1.38 18.52 3.52
N GLU A 87 -1.50 18.78 4.83
CA GLU A 87 -0.99 20.01 5.44
C GLU A 87 0.53 20.17 5.30
N ILE A 88 1.30 19.08 5.45
CA ILE A 88 2.75 19.07 5.24
C ILE A 88 3.08 19.37 3.77
N ASN A 89 2.41 18.70 2.83
CA ASN A 89 2.67 18.84 1.40
C ASN A 89 2.33 20.26 0.91
N ILE A 90 1.20 20.84 1.33
CA ILE A 90 0.85 22.24 1.04
C ILE A 90 1.89 23.19 1.64
N GLY A 91 2.32 22.94 2.88
CA GLY A 91 3.30 23.77 3.56
C GLY A 91 4.66 23.79 2.87
N GLU A 92 5.16 22.64 2.42
CA GLU A 92 6.41 22.56 1.68
C GLU A 92 6.29 23.19 0.28
N TRP A 93 5.19 22.93 -0.45
CA TRP A 93 4.93 23.57 -1.74
C TRP A 93 4.90 25.11 -1.61
N LEU A 94 4.22 25.62 -0.57
CA LEU A 94 4.18 27.05 -0.26
C LEU A 94 5.58 27.63 -0.04
N LEU A 95 6.49 26.89 0.59
CA LEU A 95 7.86 27.33 0.87
C LEU A 95 8.85 27.05 -0.26
N THR A 96 8.44 26.43 -1.36
CA THR A 96 9.38 26.00 -2.43
C THR A 96 8.97 26.47 -3.81
N ASP A 97 7.71 26.32 -4.18
CA ASP A 97 7.23 26.55 -5.56
C ASP A 97 6.16 27.64 -5.66
N ALA A 98 5.50 27.98 -4.56
CA ALA A 98 4.40 28.93 -4.61
C ALA A 98 4.85 30.38 -4.88
N PHE A 99 4.02 31.06 -5.66
CA PHE A 99 4.09 32.49 -5.90
C PHE A 99 2.84 33.17 -5.34
N LEU A 100 3.03 34.32 -4.70
CA LEU A 100 1.97 35.21 -4.23
C LEU A 100 1.89 36.42 -5.15
N GLU A 101 0.67 36.83 -5.48
CA GLU A 101 0.42 38.08 -6.22
C GLU A 101 0.26 39.24 -5.22
N ILE A 102 1.31 40.03 -5.05
CA ILE A 102 1.33 41.16 -4.10
C ILE A 102 1.38 42.46 -4.89
N GLU A 103 0.34 43.28 -4.74
CA GLU A 103 0.21 44.57 -5.44
C GLU A 103 0.43 44.45 -6.97
N GLY A 104 -0.02 43.34 -7.57
CA GLY A 104 0.13 43.04 -9.01
C GLY A 104 1.53 42.56 -9.41
N THR A 105 2.36 42.17 -8.44
CA THR A 105 3.68 41.57 -8.67
C THR A 105 3.71 40.14 -8.15
N ARG A 106 4.12 39.21 -9.01
CA ARG A 106 4.34 37.81 -8.66
C ARG A 106 5.65 37.64 -7.88
N VAL A 107 5.57 37.23 -6.61
CA VAL A 107 6.72 37.06 -5.71
C VAL A 107 6.73 35.65 -5.12
N ARG A 108 7.89 34.98 -5.08
CA ARG A 108 7.99 33.67 -4.43
C ARG A 108 7.73 33.81 -2.94
N ALA A 109 6.87 32.95 -2.40
CA ALA A 109 6.50 33.00 -0.99
C ALA A 109 7.73 32.85 -0.06
N VAL A 110 8.69 32.00 -0.44
CA VAL A 110 9.93 31.81 0.33
C VAL A 110 10.84 33.05 0.36
N ASP A 111 10.83 33.87 -0.70
CA ASP A 111 11.64 35.09 -0.77
C ASP A 111 11.13 36.17 0.19
N LEU A 112 9.83 36.19 0.47
CA LEU A 112 9.23 37.05 1.51
C LEU A 112 9.68 36.63 2.91
N VAL A 113 9.75 35.31 3.15
CA VAL A 113 10.18 34.73 4.44
C VAL A 113 11.67 34.98 4.69
N LEU A 114 12.52 34.80 3.68
CA LEU A 114 13.97 34.93 3.81
C LEU A 114 14.46 36.37 3.62
N GLY A 115 13.62 37.22 3.03
CA GLY A 115 13.90 38.62 2.73
C GLY A 115 13.72 39.59 3.91
N PRO A 116 13.91 40.89 3.67
CA PRO A 116 13.73 41.93 4.67
C PRO A 116 12.30 41.95 5.21
N GLY A 117 12.14 41.93 6.54
CA GLY A 117 10.83 41.93 7.19
C GLY A 117 10.24 40.54 7.47
N GLY A 118 10.87 39.48 6.96
CA GLY A 118 10.54 38.10 7.28
C GLY A 118 10.76 37.72 8.75
N PRO A 119 10.31 36.53 9.19
CA PRO A 119 10.37 36.11 10.58
C PRO A 119 11.81 35.91 11.07
N LEU A 120 11.99 35.95 12.39
CA LEU A 120 13.24 35.54 13.02
C LEU A 120 13.36 34.01 12.97
N LEU A 121 14.29 33.52 12.17
CA LEU A 121 14.56 32.09 11.99
C LEU A 121 15.95 31.71 12.52
N PRO A 122 16.11 30.50 13.10
CA PRO A 122 17.43 29.94 13.40
C PRO A 122 18.31 29.91 12.14
N ALA A 123 19.63 30.07 12.31
CA ALA A 123 20.56 30.07 11.16
C ALA A 123 20.48 28.76 10.35
N HIS A 124 20.55 27.61 11.04
CA HIS A 124 20.38 26.29 10.43
C HIS A 124 18.99 26.13 9.77
N GLY A 125 17.96 26.72 10.37
CA GLY A 125 16.61 26.73 9.80
C GLY A 125 16.52 27.52 8.48
N LYS A 126 17.23 28.64 8.35
CA LYS A 126 17.30 29.39 7.08
C LYS A 126 18.02 28.61 5.99
N GLU A 127 19.14 27.98 6.35
CA GLU A 127 19.89 27.09 5.44
C GLU A 127 19.00 25.94 4.96
N TRP A 128 18.20 25.36 5.85
CA TRP A 128 17.24 24.33 5.49
C TRP A 128 16.16 24.83 4.52
N LEU A 129 15.56 26.00 4.75
CA LEU A 129 14.56 26.56 3.82
C LEU A 129 15.14 26.80 2.42
N HIS A 130 16.41 27.22 2.31
CA HIS A 130 17.09 27.28 1.01
C HIS A 130 17.23 25.88 0.40
N ALA A 131 17.70 24.90 1.18
CA ALA A 131 17.93 23.53 0.72
C ALA A 131 16.64 22.83 0.23
N LEU A 132 15.48 23.14 0.82
CA LEU A 132 14.18 22.63 0.37
C LEU A 132 13.89 23.00 -1.10
N GLY A 133 14.29 24.20 -1.52
CA GLY A 133 14.04 24.72 -2.85
C GLY A 133 14.99 24.20 -3.93
N GLU A 134 16.16 23.67 -3.56
CA GLU A 134 17.25 23.34 -4.50
C GLU A 134 16.89 22.24 -5.51
N ASN A 135 16.14 21.22 -5.10
CA ASN A 135 15.78 20.11 -5.98
C ASN A 135 14.26 20.09 -6.24
N PRO A 136 13.81 19.90 -7.50
CA PRO A 136 12.40 19.76 -7.84
C PRO A 136 11.79 18.49 -7.23
N LEU A 137 10.46 18.47 -7.11
CA LEU A 137 9.71 17.24 -6.82
C LEU A 137 9.98 16.22 -7.93
N SER A 138 10.13 14.95 -7.57
CA SER A 138 10.31 13.86 -8.54
C SER A 138 9.64 12.58 -8.04
N LEU A 139 9.49 11.60 -8.94
CA LEU A 139 8.98 10.27 -8.62
C LEU A 139 10.15 9.32 -8.37
N TYR A 140 10.14 8.70 -7.18
CA TYR A 140 11.18 7.77 -6.77
C TYR A 140 10.62 6.37 -6.59
N GLU A 141 11.31 5.37 -7.17
CA GLU A 141 11.07 3.95 -6.88
C GLU A 141 12.08 3.44 -5.86
N VAL A 142 11.58 2.82 -4.80
CA VAL A 142 12.42 2.14 -3.79
C VAL A 142 13.05 0.89 -4.41
N GLN A 143 14.36 0.89 -4.60
CA GLN A 143 15.12 -0.30 -4.99
C GLN A 143 15.45 -1.18 -3.78
N GLN A 144 15.74 -0.53 -2.65
CA GLN A 144 16.00 -1.19 -1.38
C GLN A 144 15.53 -0.32 -0.22
N ALA A 145 14.95 -0.96 0.80
CA ALA A 145 14.57 -0.32 2.05
C ALA A 145 15.24 -1.04 3.22
N THR A 146 15.89 -0.28 4.10
CA THR A 146 16.43 -0.79 5.37
C THR A 146 15.66 -0.12 6.51
N PRO A 147 14.77 -0.86 7.21
CA PRO A 147 13.87 -0.28 8.19
C PRO A 147 14.56 0.51 9.30
N GLY A 148 14.22 1.79 9.43
CA GLY A 148 14.80 2.68 10.44
C GLY A 148 16.13 3.31 10.03
N GLU A 149 16.63 3.03 8.82
CA GLU A 149 17.89 3.58 8.30
C GLU A 149 17.67 4.43 7.05
N GLY A 150 17.00 3.90 6.02
CA GLY A 150 16.79 4.65 4.79
C GLY A 150 16.49 3.80 3.57
N PHE A 151 16.75 4.38 2.40
CA PHE A 151 16.41 3.84 1.10
C PHE A 151 17.57 3.92 0.10
N GLU A 152 17.53 3.03 -0.89
CA GLU A 152 18.12 3.28 -2.20
C GLU A 152 16.99 3.61 -3.16
N LEU A 153 17.01 4.83 -3.71
CA LEU A 153 15.96 5.35 -4.57
C LEU A 153 16.44 5.49 -6.01
N LYS A 154 15.57 5.14 -6.96
CA LYS A 154 15.75 5.41 -8.38
C LYS A 154 14.78 6.50 -8.81
N ASP A 155 15.29 7.60 -9.35
CA ASP A 155 14.47 8.62 -9.99
C ASP A 155 13.87 8.04 -11.29
N LEU A 156 12.55 8.08 -11.41
CA LEU A 156 11.81 7.54 -12.55
C LEU A 156 11.60 8.53 -13.70
N LEU A 157 11.79 9.82 -13.45
CA LEU A 157 11.68 10.88 -14.46
C LEU A 157 13.01 11.09 -15.19
N ARG A 158 14.14 10.77 -14.54
CA ARG A 158 15.49 10.89 -15.09
C ARG A 158 16.05 9.53 -15.49
N ARG A 159 15.99 9.22 -16.79
CA ARG A 159 16.34 7.91 -17.37
C ARG A 159 17.70 7.34 -16.91
N ASP A 160 18.72 8.18 -16.78
CA ASP A 160 20.10 7.79 -16.46
C ASP A 160 20.52 8.25 -15.05
N ALA A 161 19.57 8.58 -14.18
CA ALA A 161 19.89 8.96 -12.80
C ALA A 161 20.50 7.77 -12.03
N PRO A 162 21.61 7.99 -11.30
CA PRO A 162 22.17 6.97 -10.43
C PRO A 162 21.21 6.67 -9.28
N LEU A 163 21.38 5.50 -8.65
CA LEU A 163 20.72 5.22 -7.38
C LEU A 163 21.21 6.19 -6.31
N VAL A 164 20.26 6.73 -5.55
CA VAL A 164 20.52 7.68 -4.49
C VAL A 164 20.25 7.01 -3.15
N THR A 165 21.27 6.96 -2.29
CA THR A 165 21.10 6.51 -0.90
C THR A 165 20.59 7.67 -0.07
N VAL A 166 19.40 7.50 0.51
CA VAL A 166 18.71 8.52 1.32
C VAL A 166 18.63 8.04 2.76
N LEU A 167 19.03 8.91 3.70
CA LEU A 167 18.84 8.67 5.13
C LEU A 167 17.41 9.07 5.51
N GLU A 168 16.62 8.09 5.92
CA GLU A 168 15.23 8.31 6.32
C GLU A 168 14.83 7.20 7.32
N ARG A 169 14.35 7.60 8.50
CA ARG A 169 14.12 6.67 9.62
C ARG A 169 12.68 6.24 9.82
N THR A 170 11.73 7.06 9.41
CA THR A 170 10.32 6.89 9.74
C THR A 170 9.59 6.19 8.60
N ALA A 171 9.63 6.77 7.40
CA ALA A 171 9.05 6.19 6.19
C ALA A 171 9.70 4.84 5.81
N SER A 172 10.99 4.62 6.10
CA SER A 172 11.69 3.35 5.83
C SER A 172 11.16 2.16 6.63
N ARG A 173 10.37 2.42 7.67
CA ARG A 173 9.67 1.36 8.43
C ARG A 173 8.35 0.93 7.80
N SER A 174 7.82 1.71 6.85
CA SER A 174 6.52 1.45 6.22
C SER A 174 6.60 1.22 4.72
N LEU A 175 7.52 1.91 4.04
CA LEU A 175 7.77 1.75 2.61
C LEU A 175 8.69 0.56 2.37
N VAL A 176 8.38 -0.20 1.33
CA VAL A 176 9.09 -1.42 0.96
C VAL A 176 9.64 -1.30 -0.47
N ARG A 177 10.48 -2.26 -0.85
CA ARG A 177 10.98 -2.39 -2.22
C ARG A 177 9.81 -2.35 -3.21
N TRP A 178 9.98 -1.59 -4.29
CA TRP A 178 9.00 -1.33 -5.36
C TRP A 178 7.87 -0.36 -5.04
N ASP A 179 7.81 0.23 -3.85
CA ASP A 179 6.97 1.42 -3.66
C ASP A 179 7.46 2.56 -4.55
N ILE A 180 6.50 3.33 -5.08
CA ILE A 180 6.75 4.56 -5.83
C ILE A 180 6.05 5.70 -5.09
N PHE A 181 6.74 6.80 -4.90
CA PHE A 181 6.19 8.00 -4.27
C PHE A 181 6.83 9.25 -4.85
N GLY A 182 6.08 10.36 -4.83
CA GLY A 182 6.65 11.69 -5.06
C GLY A 182 7.37 12.19 -3.81
N ALA A 183 8.54 12.79 -3.97
CA ALA A 183 9.26 13.46 -2.88
C ALA A 183 10.28 14.47 -3.41
N ARG A 184 10.75 15.35 -2.52
CA ARG A 184 11.96 16.15 -2.74
C ARG A 184 13.11 15.57 -1.93
N LEU A 185 14.30 15.65 -2.52
CA LEU A 185 15.55 15.32 -1.84
C LEU A 185 16.30 16.61 -1.55
N ALA A 186 16.79 16.74 -0.32
CA ALA A 186 17.67 17.84 0.06
C ALA A 186 19.02 17.31 0.50
N ARG A 187 20.03 18.18 0.41
CA ARG A 187 21.35 17.89 0.92
C ARG A 187 21.45 18.35 2.37
N GLN A 188 21.73 17.40 3.26
CA GLN A 188 22.06 17.69 4.67
C GLN A 188 23.48 17.20 4.92
N ASP A 189 24.42 18.15 5.01
CA ASP A 189 25.87 17.88 4.98
C ASP A 189 26.25 17.06 3.71
N ASP A 190 26.87 15.89 3.90
CA ASP A 190 27.26 14.98 2.80
C ASP A 190 26.22 13.89 2.52
N ARG A 191 24.96 14.07 2.93
CA ARG A 191 23.91 13.04 2.80
C ARG A 191 22.67 13.59 2.09
N TRP A 192 21.97 12.68 1.40
CA TRP A 192 20.63 12.94 0.90
C TRP A 192 19.61 12.57 1.97
N VAL A 193 18.61 13.42 2.14
CA VAL A 193 17.47 13.22 3.05
C VAL A 193 16.17 13.54 2.31
N LEU A 194 15.06 12.96 2.76
CA LEU A 194 13.72 13.43 2.36
C LEU A 194 13.42 14.73 3.11
N THR A 195 12.81 15.69 2.42
CA THR A 195 12.50 17.02 2.98
C THR A 195 11.31 17.05 3.94
N GLY A 196 10.47 16.00 3.90
CA GLY A 196 9.32 15.81 4.77
C GLY A 196 8.07 15.45 4.00
N SER A 197 7.79 16.15 2.89
CA SER A 197 6.66 15.83 2.02
C SER A 197 6.85 14.52 1.30
N LEU A 198 5.78 13.74 1.28
CA LEU A 198 5.69 12.49 0.54
C LEU A 198 4.33 12.43 -0.15
N TYR A 199 4.35 11.95 -1.38
CA TYR A 199 3.17 11.74 -2.22
C TYR A 199 3.05 10.25 -2.53
N PRO A 200 2.71 9.41 -1.53
CA PRO A 200 2.61 7.97 -1.73
C PRO A 200 1.41 7.64 -2.63
N MET A 201 1.63 6.77 -3.61
CA MET A 201 0.61 6.32 -4.55
C MET A 201 0.67 4.79 -4.66
N ASP A 202 -0.44 4.17 -5.09
CA ASP A 202 -0.31 2.81 -5.60
C ASP A 202 0.56 2.80 -6.86
N ARG A 203 1.25 1.69 -7.08
CA ARG A 203 2.28 1.59 -8.12
C ARG A 203 1.74 1.93 -9.50
N ASN A 204 0.53 1.48 -9.84
CA ASN A 204 -0.07 1.73 -11.16
C ASN A 204 -0.38 3.21 -11.35
N ARG A 205 -1.00 3.85 -10.35
CA ARG A 205 -1.22 5.29 -10.36
C ARG A 205 0.07 6.10 -10.49
N ALA A 206 1.13 5.70 -9.78
CA ALA A 206 2.43 6.37 -9.89
C ALA A 206 3.09 6.20 -11.27
N LEU A 207 2.90 5.04 -11.92
CA LEU A 207 3.36 4.81 -13.29
C LEU A 207 2.54 5.63 -14.30
N ASP A 208 1.23 5.75 -14.11
CA ASP A 208 0.37 6.61 -14.94
C ASP A 208 0.76 8.08 -14.79
N CYS A 209 1.03 8.53 -13.55
CA CYS A 209 1.58 9.84 -13.24
C CYS A 209 2.89 10.09 -14.01
N ARG A 210 3.84 9.14 -13.95
CA ARG A 210 5.11 9.20 -14.70
C ARG A 210 4.87 9.35 -16.20
N GLU A 211 4.02 8.52 -16.79
CA GLU A 211 3.73 8.59 -18.23
C GLU A 211 3.02 9.90 -18.61
N GLY A 212 2.19 10.45 -17.71
CA GLY A 212 1.62 11.80 -17.85
C GLY A 212 2.71 12.86 -17.94
N ILE A 213 3.61 12.90 -16.95
CA ILE A 213 4.74 13.83 -16.91
C ILE A 213 5.61 13.70 -18.15
N LEU A 214 6.04 12.48 -18.52
CA LEU A 214 6.89 12.25 -19.68
C LEU A 214 6.21 12.61 -21.01
N ARG A 215 4.88 12.53 -21.09
CA ARG A 215 4.13 12.93 -22.28
C ARG A 215 4.11 14.44 -22.46
N GLU A 216 3.84 15.17 -21.38
CA GLU A 216 3.84 16.65 -21.41
C GLU A 216 5.26 17.17 -21.65
N MET A 217 6.27 16.60 -20.99
CA MET A 217 7.68 16.96 -21.20
C MET A 217 8.23 16.53 -22.57
N GLY A 218 7.79 15.38 -23.11
CA GLY A 218 8.27 14.84 -24.37
C GLY A 218 7.81 15.61 -25.63
N GLY A 219 6.96 16.63 -25.46
CA GLY A 219 6.51 17.50 -26.52
C GLY A 219 7.50 18.60 -26.92
N GLU A 220 8.41 19.03 -26.02
CA GLU A 220 9.38 20.09 -26.32
C GLU A 220 10.72 19.84 -25.59
N GLU A 221 11.84 19.94 -26.31
CA GLU A 221 13.17 19.63 -25.77
C GLU A 221 13.77 20.78 -24.91
N ASP A 222 13.12 21.95 -24.85
CA ASP A 222 13.69 23.20 -24.32
C ASP A 222 12.74 23.92 -23.32
N TRP A 223 12.05 23.21 -22.44
CA TRP A 223 11.29 23.88 -21.36
C TRP A 223 12.25 24.60 -20.42
N GLU A 224 11.91 25.84 -20.04
CA GLU A 224 12.60 26.52 -18.94
C GLU A 224 12.48 25.68 -17.65
N GLU A 225 13.54 25.68 -16.84
CA GLU A 225 13.64 24.83 -15.63
C GLU A 225 12.48 25.09 -14.65
N GLU A 226 12.04 26.35 -14.56
CA GLU A 226 10.91 26.76 -13.72
C GLU A 226 9.58 26.16 -14.21
N ILE A 227 9.33 26.18 -15.51
CA ILE A 227 8.09 25.64 -16.07
C ILE A 227 8.07 24.11 -15.95
N SER A 228 9.21 23.45 -16.20
CA SER A 228 9.34 22.00 -15.98
C SER A 228 9.09 21.62 -14.52
N ARG A 229 9.60 22.43 -13.59
CA ARG A 229 9.43 22.23 -12.16
C ARG A 229 7.97 22.36 -11.72
N ASP A 230 7.28 23.38 -12.21
CA ASP A 230 5.87 23.63 -11.91
C ASP A 230 4.99 22.51 -12.47
N LEU A 231 5.19 22.15 -13.74
CA LEU A 231 4.48 21.05 -14.41
C LEU A 231 4.63 19.72 -13.66
N VAL A 232 5.87 19.33 -13.32
CA VAL A 232 6.12 18.08 -12.60
C VAL A 232 5.49 18.13 -11.20
N GLY A 233 5.62 19.26 -10.50
CA GLY A 233 5.04 19.48 -9.18
C GLY A 233 3.53 19.34 -9.16
N SER A 234 2.85 20.00 -10.10
CA SER A 234 1.39 19.96 -10.27
C SER A 234 0.91 18.55 -10.60
N ILE A 235 1.47 17.88 -11.63
CA ILE A 235 1.00 16.54 -12.02
C ILE A 235 1.16 15.51 -10.88
N ILE A 236 2.28 15.54 -10.13
CA ILE A 236 2.45 14.63 -8.98
C ILE A 236 1.43 14.93 -7.88
N SER A 237 1.18 16.21 -7.60
CA SER A 237 0.22 16.64 -6.58
C SER A 237 -1.20 16.24 -6.95
N ASP A 238 -1.61 16.47 -8.20
CA ASP A 238 -2.95 16.14 -8.71
C ASP A 238 -3.23 14.64 -8.61
N TYR A 239 -2.32 13.80 -9.12
CA TYR A 239 -2.47 12.34 -9.04
C TYR A 239 -2.57 11.85 -7.60
N TRP A 240 -1.88 12.51 -6.67
CA TRP A 240 -1.93 12.18 -5.26
C TRP A 240 -3.22 12.66 -4.59
N LEU A 241 -3.67 13.89 -4.88
CA LEU A 241 -4.94 14.46 -4.39
C LEU A 241 -6.13 13.61 -4.84
N ASP A 242 -6.17 13.23 -6.12
CA ASP A 242 -7.16 12.31 -6.66
C ASP A 242 -7.20 10.98 -5.87
N ALA A 243 -6.03 10.47 -5.45
CA ALA A 243 -5.95 9.22 -4.70
C ALA A 243 -6.55 9.34 -3.28
N LEU A 244 -6.58 10.56 -2.72
CA LEU A 244 -7.15 10.82 -1.40
C LEU A 244 -8.67 10.91 -1.42
N THR A 245 -9.25 11.37 -2.53
CA THR A 245 -10.70 11.61 -2.67
C THR A 245 -11.43 10.50 -3.44
N GLU A 246 -10.70 9.69 -4.21
CA GLU A 246 -11.26 8.59 -5.00
C GLU A 246 -11.99 7.56 -4.13
N LYS A 247 -13.32 7.51 -4.27
CA LYS A 247 -14.17 6.47 -3.69
C LYS A 247 -13.98 5.16 -4.46
N ARG A 248 -12.94 4.38 -4.15
CA ARG A 248 -12.77 3.06 -4.76
C ARG A 248 -13.85 2.10 -4.26
N PRO A 249 -14.76 1.61 -5.12
CA PRO A 249 -15.69 0.58 -4.72
C PRO A 249 -14.89 -0.66 -4.32
N PHE A 250 -15.33 -1.36 -3.28
CA PHE A 250 -14.74 -2.65 -2.97
C PHE A 250 -14.90 -3.58 -4.17
N PRO A 251 -13.85 -4.31 -4.57
CA PRO A 251 -13.95 -5.23 -5.68
C PRO A 251 -15.02 -6.27 -5.38
N GLN A 252 -15.89 -6.54 -6.36
CA GLN A 252 -16.86 -7.61 -6.23
C GLN A 252 -16.16 -8.95 -6.37
N VAL A 253 -16.07 -9.69 -5.27
CA VAL A 253 -15.52 -11.05 -5.27
C VAL A 253 -16.57 -12.00 -5.82
N VAL A 254 -16.20 -12.79 -6.84
CA VAL A 254 -17.05 -13.82 -7.44
C VAL A 254 -16.50 -15.21 -7.14
N ASP A 255 -17.39 -16.18 -6.95
CA ASP A 255 -16.99 -17.59 -6.85
C ASP A 255 -16.60 -18.11 -8.23
N ALA A 256 -15.37 -18.63 -8.36
CA ALA A 256 -14.86 -19.13 -9.63
C ALA A 256 -15.66 -20.32 -10.20
N SER A 257 -16.40 -21.07 -9.36
CA SER A 257 -17.17 -22.24 -9.81
C SER A 257 -18.57 -21.92 -10.27
N THR A 258 -19.22 -20.89 -9.70
CA THR A 258 -20.57 -20.48 -10.10
C THR A 258 -20.59 -19.22 -10.96
N GLY A 259 -19.53 -18.41 -10.93
CA GLY A 259 -19.48 -17.08 -11.53
C GLY A 259 -20.37 -16.06 -10.83
N GLU A 260 -20.90 -16.38 -9.64
CA GLU A 260 -21.79 -15.49 -8.88
C GLU A 260 -21.01 -14.68 -7.83
N PRO A 261 -21.46 -13.47 -7.49
CA PRO A 261 -20.95 -12.74 -6.34
C PRO A 261 -21.02 -13.59 -5.07
N ILE A 262 -20.00 -13.48 -4.20
CA ILE A 262 -20.01 -14.16 -2.91
C ILE A 262 -21.16 -13.61 -2.06
N ALA A 263 -22.01 -14.51 -1.57
CA ALA A 263 -23.12 -14.21 -0.68
C ALA A 263 -23.14 -15.31 0.40
N LEU A 264 -22.69 -14.95 1.61
CA LEU A 264 -22.56 -15.88 2.73
C LEU A 264 -23.96 -16.34 3.13
N THR A 265 -24.33 -17.55 2.72
CA THR A 265 -25.71 -18.07 2.82
C THR A 265 -25.74 -19.25 3.77
N THR A 266 -26.52 -19.12 4.84
CA THR A 266 -26.71 -20.18 5.84
C THR A 266 -28.16 -20.63 5.85
N ASP A 267 -28.40 -21.89 5.50
CA ASP A 267 -29.69 -22.55 5.65
C ASP A 267 -29.78 -23.26 6.98
N ARG A 268 -30.88 -23.04 7.71
CA ARG A 268 -31.15 -23.67 9.00
C ARG A 268 -32.19 -24.76 8.84
N TYR A 269 -31.89 -25.94 9.38
CA TYR A 269 -32.77 -27.09 9.40
C TYR A 269 -33.03 -27.52 10.83
N ARG A 270 -34.26 -27.90 11.13
CA ARG A 270 -34.56 -28.70 12.33
C ARG A 270 -34.28 -30.16 12.03
N VAL A 271 -33.57 -30.83 12.92
CA VAL A 271 -33.25 -32.26 12.85
C VAL A 271 -34.15 -33.01 13.82
N SER A 272 -34.93 -33.96 13.31
CA SER A 272 -35.79 -34.83 14.13
C SER A 272 -35.06 -36.07 14.63
N ASP A 273 -34.05 -36.53 13.89
CA ASP A 273 -33.25 -37.72 14.20
C ASP A 273 -31.80 -37.52 13.74
N TRP A 274 -30.90 -37.27 14.70
CA TRP A 274 -29.48 -37.07 14.41
C TRP A 274 -28.78 -38.36 14.01
N ASP A 275 -29.13 -39.50 14.60
CA ASP A 275 -28.44 -40.76 14.29
C ASP A 275 -28.76 -41.20 12.85
N ALA A 276 -30.03 -41.03 12.43
CA ALA A 276 -30.43 -41.24 11.04
C ALA A 276 -29.69 -40.29 10.08
N LEU A 277 -29.63 -38.99 10.39
CA LEU A 277 -28.92 -38.01 9.57
C LEU A 277 -27.43 -38.32 9.45
N ILE A 278 -26.76 -38.65 10.56
CA ILE A 278 -25.34 -39.02 10.58
C ILE A 278 -25.10 -40.27 9.72
N GLY A 279 -25.97 -41.28 9.85
CA GLY A 279 -25.90 -42.48 9.02
C GLY A 279 -26.03 -42.19 7.53
N ILE A 280 -26.97 -41.33 7.15
CA ILE A 280 -27.19 -40.92 5.75
C ILE A 280 -26.00 -40.13 5.19
N LEU A 281 -25.45 -39.18 5.96
CA LEU A 281 -24.30 -38.37 5.54
C LEU A 281 -23.03 -39.22 5.41
N SER A 282 -22.82 -40.17 6.32
CA SER A 282 -21.59 -40.99 6.37
C SER A 282 -21.42 -41.95 5.19
N VAL A 283 -22.49 -42.25 4.47
CA VAL A 283 -22.43 -43.12 3.27
C VAL A 283 -22.31 -42.34 1.97
N GLN A 284 -22.39 -41.00 2.00
CA GLN A 284 -22.24 -40.19 0.80
C GLN A 284 -20.76 -40.12 0.39
N PRO A 285 -20.42 -40.42 -0.88
CA PRO A 285 -19.03 -40.43 -1.32
C PRO A 285 -18.41 -39.03 -1.42
N ASP A 286 -19.25 -37.98 -1.44
CA ASP A 286 -18.86 -36.58 -1.57
C ASP A 286 -19.00 -35.79 -0.24
N VAL A 287 -19.14 -36.48 0.89
CA VAL A 287 -19.26 -35.87 2.22
C VAL A 287 -18.19 -36.44 3.15
N GLU A 288 -17.46 -35.55 3.81
CA GLU A 288 -16.44 -35.90 4.81
C GLU A 288 -16.77 -35.26 6.16
N ARG A 289 -16.51 -36.00 7.24
CA ARG A 289 -16.67 -35.49 8.60
C ARG A 289 -15.48 -34.63 8.98
N THR A 290 -15.73 -33.47 9.59
CA THR A 290 -14.70 -32.53 10.04
C THR A 290 -14.31 -32.80 11.50
N PRO A 291 -13.14 -32.31 11.95
CA PRO A 291 -12.66 -32.51 13.34
C PRO A 291 -13.57 -31.91 14.42
N ASP A 292 -14.35 -30.88 14.09
CA ASP A 292 -15.33 -30.19 14.94
C ASP A 292 -16.73 -30.86 14.92
N GLU A 293 -16.78 -32.14 14.56
CA GLU A 293 -18.01 -32.93 14.46
C GLU A 293 -19.04 -32.46 13.41
N GLY A 294 -18.64 -31.56 12.50
CA GLY A 294 -19.42 -31.18 11.31
C GLY A 294 -19.13 -32.06 10.10
N TRP A 295 -19.62 -31.62 8.93
CA TRP A 295 -19.37 -32.25 7.65
C TRP A 295 -19.09 -31.23 6.56
N VAL A 296 -18.26 -31.58 5.59
CA VAL A 296 -18.07 -30.80 4.37
C VAL A 296 -18.45 -31.65 3.18
N ARG A 297 -19.34 -31.13 2.35
CA ARG A 297 -19.62 -31.69 1.03
C ARG A 297 -18.65 -31.09 0.02
N PHE A 298 -18.01 -31.92 -0.79
CA PHE A 298 -16.98 -31.48 -1.74
C PHE A 298 -17.27 -31.92 -3.17
N GLU A 299 -16.64 -31.24 -4.13
CA GLU A 299 -16.53 -31.62 -5.52
C GLU A 299 -15.07 -31.96 -5.83
N PRO A 300 -14.77 -33.13 -6.42
CA PRO A 300 -13.42 -33.44 -6.88
C PRO A 300 -13.04 -32.58 -8.09
N LEU A 301 -11.79 -32.14 -8.13
CA LEU A 301 -11.17 -31.40 -9.23
C LEU A 301 -10.03 -32.23 -9.83
N GLU A 302 -9.40 -31.70 -10.90
CA GLU A 302 -8.14 -32.21 -11.43
C GLU A 302 -7.02 -32.17 -10.36
N ASP A 303 -5.97 -32.98 -10.55
CA ASP A 303 -4.80 -33.07 -9.65
C ASP A 303 -5.12 -33.43 -8.19
N GLU A 304 -6.14 -34.28 -7.95
CA GLU A 304 -6.62 -34.70 -6.62
C GLU A 304 -7.11 -33.55 -5.73
N ALA A 305 -7.22 -32.33 -6.27
CA ALA A 305 -7.76 -31.19 -5.55
C ALA A 305 -9.26 -31.37 -5.31
N ARG A 306 -9.78 -30.71 -4.29
CA ARG A 306 -11.20 -30.76 -3.93
C ARG A 306 -11.71 -29.35 -3.64
N ARG A 307 -12.96 -29.10 -4.02
CA ARG A 307 -13.64 -27.84 -3.77
C ARG A 307 -14.80 -28.06 -2.82
N SER A 308 -14.80 -27.38 -1.68
CA SER A 308 -15.98 -27.38 -0.81
C SER A 308 -17.21 -26.84 -1.57
N ARG A 309 -18.36 -27.49 -1.43
CA ARG A 309 -19.65 -27.07 -1.98
C ARG A 309 -20.59 -26.59 -0.87
N ALA A 310 -20.56 -27.23 0.29
CA ALA A 310 -21.31 -26.83 1.48
C ALA A 310 -20.58 -27.28 2.76
N SER A 311 -20.70 -26.51 3.83
CA SER A 311 -20.29 -26.89 5.19
C SER A 311 -21.55 -27.11 6.03
N LEU A 312 -21.62 -28.23 6.73
CA LEU A 312 -22.74 -28.63 7.57
C LEU A 312 -22.26 -28.67 9.01
N THR A 313 -22.88 -27.92 9.90
CA THR A 313 -22.47 -27.82 11.30
C THR A 313 -23.65 -28.08 12.21
N LYS A 314 -23.44 -28.88 13.24
CA LYS A 314 -24.41 -29.07 14.31
C LYS A 314 -24.32 -27.89 15.27
N GLU A 315 -25.30 -26.99 15.19
CA GLU A 315 -25.34 -25.80 16.05
C GLU A 315 -25.97 -26.09 17.41
N SER A 316 -26.96 -26.97 17.46
CA SER A 316 -27.63 -27.33 18.72
C SER A 316 -28.10 -28.79 18.72
N SER A 317 -28.83 -29.18 19.76
CA SER A 317 -29.44 -30.52 19.86
C SER A 317 -30.50 -30.81 18.80
N ASP A 318 -31.08 -29.80 18.14
CA ASP A 318 -32.13 -29.98 17.13
C ASP A 318 -31.90 -29.15 15.86
N THR A 319 -30.77 -28.45 15.74
CA THR A 319 -30.52 -27.51 14.65
C THR A 319 -29.23 -27.86 13.89
N LEU A 320 -29.38 -27.99 12.57
CA LEU A 320 -28.30 -28.11 11.61
C LEU A 320 -28.20 -26.81 10.81
N GLU A 321 -26.99 -26.24 10.72
CA GLU A 321 -26.69 -25.15 9.82
C GLU A 321 -25.93 -25.66 8.60
N VAL A 322 -26.34 -25.21 7.41
CA VAL A 322 -25.69 -25.51 6.13
C VAL A 322 -25.22 -24.22 5.51
N PHE A 323 -23.92 -23.99 5.53
CA PHE A 323 -23.27 -22.81 5.00
C PHE A 323 -22.81 -23.04 3.55
N CYS A 324 -23.11 -22.07 2.68
CA CYS A 324 -22.69 -21.99 1.29
C CYS A 324 -22.20 -20.56 0.99
N ARG A 325 -21.20 -20.45 0.12
CA ARG A 325 -20.61 -19.14 -0.26
C ARG A 325 -21.38 -18.39 -1.35
N THR A 326 -22.35 -19.03 -1.99
CA THR A 326 -23.23 -18.40 -2.99
C THR A 326 -24.65 -18.96 -2.90
N LEU A 327 -25.61 -18.19 -3.41
CA LEU A 327 -27.01 -18.57 -3.43
C LEU A 327 -27.25 -19.86 -4.24
N ARG A 328 -26.61 -20.00 -5.41
CA ARG A 328 -26.74 -21.20 -6.25
C ARG A 328 -26.22 -22.45 -5.56
N LEU A 329 -25.16 -22.33 -4.77
CA LEU A 329 -24.67 -23.44 -3.95
C LEU A 329 -25.67 -23.81 -2.86
N ALA A 330 -26.26 -22.82 -2.18
CA ALA A 330 -27.27 -23.06 -1.16
C ALA A 330 -28.53 -23.74 -1.72
N ASP A 331 -29.02 -23.30 -2.89
CA ASP A 331 -30.16 -23.94 -3.57
C ASP A 331 -29.84 -25.37 -4.04
N GLY A 332 -28.60 -25.62 -4.46
CA GLY A 332 -28.11 -26.96 -4.74
C GLY A 332 -28.03 -27.84 -3.50
N ALA A 333 -27.46 -27.31 -2.41
CA ALA A 333 -27.30 -28.02 -1.14
C ALA A 333 -28.67 -28.35 -0.51
N ARG A 334 -29.62 -27.42 -0.57
CA ARG A 334 -30.98 -27.66 -0.09
C ARG A 334 -31.68 -28.80 -0.82
N ARG A 335 -31.70 -28.76 -2.16
CA ARG A 335 -32.32 -29.82 -2.96
C ARG A 335 -31.68 -31.19 -2.67
N TRP A 336 -30.35 -31.22 -2.60
CA TRP A 336 -29.59 -32.42 -2.26
C TRP A 336 -29.95 -32.95 -0.86
N LEU A 337 -29.98 -32.08 0.16
CA LEU A 337 -30.24 -32.51 1.53
C LEU A 337 -31.69 -32.97 1.74
N GLU A 338 -32.65 -32.29 1.10
CA GLU A 338 -34.06 -32.70 1.11
C GLU A 338 -34.26 -34.05 0.41
N GLU A 339 -33.51 -34.34 -0.66
CA GLU A 339 -33.54 -35.62 -1.37
C GLU A 339 -33.03 -36.78 -0.51
N ILE A 340 -31.87 -36.62 0.15
CA ILE A 340 -31.24 -37.72 0.88
C ILE A 340 -31.76 -37.88 2.32
N ALA A 341 -32.20 -36.79 2.95
CA ALA A 341 -32.50 -36.74 4.38
C ALA A 341 -33.82 -36.02 4.72
N GLY A 342 -34.72 -35.80 3.76
CA GLY A 342 -35.97 -35.04 3.97
C GLY A 342 -36.93 -35.59 5.04
N THR A 343 -36.75 -36.84 5.49
CA THR A 343 -37.49 -37.41 6.63
C THR A 343 -36.86 -37.10 7.99
N ALA A 344 -35.57 -36.77 8.03
CA ALA A 344 -34.79 -36.47 9.23
C ALA A 344 -34.54 -34.97 9.42
N VAL A 345 -34.65 -34.17 8.35
CA VAL A 345 -34.45 -32.71 8.40
C VAL A 345 -35.64 -31.94 7.86
N GLN A 346 -35.92 -30.80 8.46
CA GLN A 346 -36.96 -29.86 8.01
C GLN A 346 -36.36 -28.46 7.87
N PHE A 347 -36.39 -27.89 6.67
CA PHE A 347 -35.94 -26.52 6.42
C PHE A 347 -36.75 -25.52 7.26
N LYS A 348 -36.05 -24.58 7.91
CA LYS A 348 -36.65 -23.55 8.76
C LYS A 348 -36.48 -22.14 8.23
N GLY A 349 -35.36 -21.86 7.58
CA GLY A 349 -35.11 -20.53 7.05
C GLY A 349 -33.71 -20.38 6.49
N ARG A 350 -33.54 -19.32 5.73
CA ARG A 350 -32.27 -18.93 5.13
C ARG A 350 -31.87 -17.57 5.67
N GLU A 351 -30.60 -17.44 5.96
CA GLU A 351 -29.96 -16.18 6.25
C GLU A 351 -28.91 -15.91 5.18
N MET A 352 -28.86 -14.68 4.67
CA MET A 352 -27.86 -14.23 3.73
C MET A 352 -27.16 -13.01 4.30
N VAL A 353 -25.84 -13.07 4.35
CA VAL A 353 -24.98 -12.04 4.92
C VAL A 353 -24.03 -11.56 3.83
N ASP A 354 -23.97 -10.24 3.65
CA ASP A 354 -22.95 -9.63 2.81
C ASP A 354 -21.57 -9.89 3.46
N PRO A 355 -20.59 -10.48 2.73
CA PRO A 355 -19.24 -10.72 3.24
C PRO A 355 -18.53 -9.45 3.74
N MET A 356 -18.94 -8.27 3.27
CA MET A 356 -18.39 -6.99 3.69
C MET A 356 -19.11 -6.36 4.89
N SER A 357 -20.20 -6.97 5.35
CA SER A 357 -20.95 -6.47 6.52
C SER A 357 -20.16 -6.60 7.83
N PRO A 358 -20.43 -5.75 8.84
CA PRO A 358 -19.83 -5.87 10.17
C PRO A 358 -20.03 -7.25 10.80
N LYS A 359 -21.20 -7.85 10.59
CA LYS A 359 -21.55 -9.19 11.09
C LYS A 359 -20.64 -10.27 10.52
N ALA A 360 -20.35 -10.26 9.22
CA ALA A 360 -19.44 -11.21 8.58
C ALA A 360 -18.01 -11.08 9.12
N ARG A 361 -17.52 -9.84 9.27
CA ARG A 361 -16.19 -9.55 9.83
C ARG A 361 -16.03 -10.02 11.27
N GLU A 362 -17.07 -9.87 12.10
CA GLU A 362 -17.07 -10.36 13.48
C GLU A 362 -17.08 -11.90 13.54
N GLY A 363 -17.85 -12.56 12.67
CA GLY A 363 -17.87 -14.02 12.56
C GLY A 363 -16.51 -14.61 12.19
N ALA A 364 -15.83 -14.03 11.20
CA ALA A 364 -14.50 -14.46 10.77
C ALA A 364 -13.43 -14.34 11.87
N ARG A 365 -13.55 -13.35 12.76
CA ARG A 365 -12.63 -13.20 13.91
C ARG A 365 -12.80 -14.31 14.96
N LYS A 366 -14.02 -14.83 15.11
CA LYS A 366 -14.35 -15.87 16.11
C LYS A 366 -13.98 -17.27 15.65
N SER A 367 -13.87 -17.52 14.33
CA SER A 367 -13.63 -18.86 13.75
C SER A 367 -12.17 -19.30 13.70
N SER A 368 -11.29 -18.80 14.57
CA SER A 368 -9.89 -19.26 14.65
C SER A 368 -9.80 -20.64 15.34
N GLY A 369 -10.24 -21.69 14.64
CA GLY A 369 -10.08 -23.08 15.06
C GLY A 369 -8.71 -23.66 14.71
N THR A 370 -8.16 -24.45 15.63
CA THR A 370 -6.87 -25.18 15.65
C THR A 370 -5.67 -24.42 15.09
N GLU A 371 -4.82 -23.92 15.99
CA GLU A 371 -3.53 -23.32 15.66
C GLU A 371 -2.64 -24.35 14.96
N ILE A 372 -2.61 -24.32 13.62
CA ILE A 372 -1.49 -24.88 12.86
C ILE A 372 -0.26 -24.13 13.35
N PRO A 373 0.81 -24.81 13.82
CA PRO A 373 2.03 -24.14 14.23
C PRO A 373 2.48 -23.16 13.13
N PRO A 374 2.81 -21.90 13.47
CA PRO A 374 3.14 -20.88 12.48
C PRO A 374 4.19 -21.33 11.46
N GLU A 375 5.15 -22.14 11.89
CA GLU A 375 6.20 -22.70 11.04
C GLU A 375 5.66 -23.70 10.02
N LEU A 376 4.71 -24.55 10.43
CA LEU A 376 4.08 -25.52 9.54
C LEU A 376 3.18 -24.81 8.52
N LYS A 377 2.40 -23.82 8.97
CA LYS A 377 1.57 -22.98 8.10
C LYS A 377 2.44 -22.28 7.04
N ALA A 378 3.49 -21.59 7.48
CA ALA A 378 4.41 -20.90 6.59
C ALA A 378 5.12 -21.85 5.60
N ARG A 379 5.41 -23.09 6.00
CA ARG A 379 5.99 -24.10 5.10
C ARG A 379 5.00 -24.54 4.02
N VAL A 380 3.75 -24.84 4.39
CA VAL A 380 2.70 -25.25 3.46
C VAL A 380 2.37 -24.12 2.48
N GLU A 381 2.24 -22.89 2.97
CA GLU A 381 2.03 -21.70 2.15
C GLU A 381 3.17 -21.50 1.15
N ARG A 382 4.44 -21.60 1.60
CA ARG A 382 5.60 -21.47 0.71
C ARG A 382 5.68 -22.57 -0.35
N GLU A 383 5.38 -23.82 -0.01
CA GLU A 383 5.36 -24.92 -0.99
C GLU A 383 4.25 -24.74 -2.02
N PHE A 384 3.05 -24.33 -1.56
CA PHE A 384 1.93 -24.02 -2.44
C PHE A 384 2.27 -22.87 -3.39
N MET A 385 2.79 -21.75 -2.87
CA MET A 385 3.21 -20.58 -3.66
C MET A 385 4.26 -20.98 -4.70
N ARG A 386 5.28 -21.75 -4.30
CA ARG A 386 6.30 -22.27 -5.23
C ARG A 386 5.68 -23.07 -6.37
N ARG A 387 4.84 -24.07 -6.06
CA ARG A 387 4.19 -24.91 -7.09
C ARG A 387 3.29 -24.08 -8.00
N HIS A 388 2.57 -23.11 -7.44
CA HIS A 388 1.70 -22.21 -8.19
C HIS A 388 2.50 -21.37 -9.20
N TYR A 389 3.53 -20.67 -8.73
CA TYR A 389 4.32 -19.77 -9.57
C TYR A 389 5.33 -20.48 -10.49
N GLU A 390 5.68 -21.75 -10.24
CA GLU A 390 6.53 -22.54 -11.14
C GLU A 390 5.92 -22.75 -12.54
N ARG A 391 4.59 -22.75 -12.64
CA ARG A 391 3.86 -22.87 -13.92
C ARG A 391 3.57 -21.51 -14.57
N TRP A 392 3.54 -20.44 -13.78
CA TRP A 392 3.19 -19.08 -14.22
C TRP A 392 3.93 -18.60 -15.49
N PRO A 393 5.25 -18.83 -15.68
CA PRO A 393 5.95 -18.43 -16.92
C PRO A 393 5.40 -19.04 -18.22
N ASP A 394 4.69 -20.17 -18.11
CA ASP A 394 4.17 -20.97 -19.20
C ASP A 394 2.64 -20.85 -19.35
N GLU A 395 1.96 -20.15 -18.43
CA GLU A 395 0.52 -19.96 -18.44
C GLU A 395 0.13 -18.61 -19.08
N PRO A 396 -0.98 -18.55 -19.84
CA PRO A 396 -1.53 -17.29 -20.35
C PRO A 396 -1.91 -16.33 -19.23
N VAL A 397 -1.41 -15.10 -19.27
CA VAL A 397 -1.73 -14.06 -18.29
C VAL A 397 -2.63 -12.99 -18.93
N PRO A 398 -3.84 -12.71 -18.38
CA PRO A 398 -4.73 -11.69 -18.93
C PRO A 398 -4.09 -10.30 -19.05
N ALA A 399 -3.31 -9.88 -18.05
CA ALA A 399 -2.57 -8.60 -18.06
C ALA A 399 -1.55 -8.49 -19.21
N LEU A 400 -1.13 -9.62 -19.80
CA LEU A 400 -0.23 -9.68 -20.95
C LEU A 400 -0.99 -9.90 -22.28
N GLY A 401 -2.31 -9.64 -22.29
CA GLY A 401 -3.17 -9.89 -23.45
C GLY A 401 -3.32 -11.37 -23.78
N GLY A 402 -3.33 -12.23 -22.75
CA GLY A 402 -3.44 -13.69 -22.90
C GLY A 402 -2.15 -14.37 -23.39
N LYS A 403 -1.02 -13.67 -23.43
CA LYS A 403 0.29 -14.27 -23.72
C LYS A 403 0.90 -14.86 -22.45
N THR A 404 1.79 -15.84 -22.62
CA THR A 404 2.62 -16.32 -21.52
C THR A 404 3.74 -15.32 -21.23
N PRO A 405 4.23 -15.20 -19.98
CA PRO A 405 5.36 -14.35 -19.64
C PRO A 405 6.60 -14.64 -20.52
N LYS A 406 6.92 -15.92 -20.78
CA LYS A 406 8.01 -16.32 -21.68
C LYS A 406 7.84 -15.81 -23.12
N ALA A 407 6.61 -15.75 -23.62
CA ALA A 407 6.34 -15.19 -24.94
C ALA A 407 6.41 -13.66 -24.94
N ALA A 408 5.90 -13.02 -23.88
CA ALA A 408 5.85 -11.56 -23.76
C ALA A 408 7.24 -10.91 -23.67
N VAL A 409 8.18 -11.51 -22.92
CA VAL A 409 9.55 -10.98 -22.75
C VAL A 409 10.35 -10.87 -24.05
N ARG A 410 9.91 -11.48 -25.14
CA ARG A 410 10.54 -11.38 -26.47
C ARG A 410 10.37 -10.02 -27.15
N THR A 411 9.46 -9.19 -26.64
CA THR A 411 9.21 -7.84 -27.17
C THR A 411 9.59 -6.81 -26.11
N LYS A 412 10.08 -5.62 -26.51
CA LYS A 412 10.44 -4.56 -25.55
C LYS A 412 9.26 -4.19 -24.64
N LYS A 413 8.06 -3.99 -25.21
CA LYS A 413 6.84 -3.67 -24.46
C LYS A 413 6.44 -4.81 -23.51
N GLY A 414 6.47 -6.06 -23.99
CA GLY A 414 6.11 -7.22 -23.17
C GLY A 414 7.15 -7.52 -22.07
N ARG A 415 8.44 -7.26 -22.32
CA ARG A 415 9.50 -7.36 -21.30
C ARG A 415 9.23 -6.41 -20.14
N LEU A 416 8.93 -5.14 -20.43
CA LEU A 416 8.56 -4.15 -19.41
C LEU A 416 7.31 -4.58 -18.64
N ALA A 417 6.26 -5.03 -19.33
CA ALA A 417 5.04 -5.51 -18.67
C ALA A 417 5.28 -6.71 -17.73
N VAL A 418 6.16 -7.64 -18.10
CA VAL A 418 6.51 -8.79 -17.25
C VAL A 418 7.34 -8.35 -16.03
N ILE A 419 8.27 -7.41 -16.20
CA ILE A 419 9.04 -6.82 -15.09
C ILE A 419 8.09 -6.17 -14.08
N GLU A 420 7.12 -5.39 -14.55
CA GLU A 420 6.14 -4.73 -13.67
C GLU A 420 5.28 -5.74 -12.90
N LEU A 421 4.84 -6.83 -13.53
CA LEU A 421 4.11 -7.90 -12.82
C LEU A 421 4.98 -8.57 -11.73
N LEU A 422 6.26 -8.81 -11.99
CA LEU A 422 7.16 -9.39 -10.99
C LEU A 422 7.41 -8.43 -9.82
N LYS A 423 7.54 -7.13 -10.10
CA LYS A 423 7.63 -6.10 -9.06
C LYS A 423 6.35 -6.03 -8.22
N GLU A 424 5.17 -6.14 -8.85
CA GLU A 424 3.89 -6.21 -8.13
C GLU A 424 3.81 -7.44 -7.21
N PHE A 425 4.28 -8.60 -7.64
CA PHE A 425 4.31 -9.81 -6.80
C PHE A 425 5.21 -9.63 -5.58
N GLU A 426 6.43 -9.14 -5.78
CA GLU A 426 7.37 -8.86 -4.69
C GLU A 426 6.86 -7.74 -3.76
N LEU A 427 6.22 -6.70 -4.31
CA LEU A 427 5.60 -5.62 -3.54
C LEU A 427 4.46 -6.14 -2.66
N HIS A 428 3.59 -6.98 -3.21
CA HIS A 428 2.48 -7.59 -2.47
C HIS A 428 3.00 -8.44 -1.31
N GLU A 429 3.99 -9.31 -1.56
CA GLU A 429 4.59 -10.14 -0.52
C GLU A 429 5.33 -9.31 0.54
N ALA A 430 6.04 -8.25 0.14
CA ALA A 430 6.72 -7.36 1.08
C ALA A 430 5.71 -6.63 2.00
N ARG A 431 4.58 -6.17 1.47
CA ARG A 431 3.51 -5.55 2.27
C ARG A 431 2.82 -6.56 3.20
N ASN A 432 2.59 -7.79 2.72
CA ASN A 432 2.02 -8.87 3.54
C ASN A 432 2.94 -9.19 4.73
N ALA A 433 4.25 -9.30 4.49
CA ALA A 433 5.23 -9.55 5.56
C ALA A 433 5.28 -8.41 6.58
N LEU A 434 5.16 -7.15 6.13
CA LEU A 434 5.13 -5.99 7.02
C LEU A 434 3.91 -5.98 7.96
N GLY A 435 2.73 -6.40 7.47
CA GLY A 435 1.48 -6.40 8.24
C GLY A 435 1.19 -7.68 9.03
N GLY A 436 1.61 -8.85 8.52
CA GLY A 436 1.30 -10.17 9.08
C GLY A 436 2.45 -10.88 9.79
N GLY A 437 3.69 -10.37 9.66
CA GLY A 437 4.90 -11.04 10.11
C GLY A 437 5.32 -12.19 9.19
N GLY A 438 6.63 -12.51 9.21
CA GLY A 438 7.23 -13.54 8.35
C GLY A 438 8.19 -12.97 7.32
N GLU A 439 8.80 -13.85 6.52
CA GLU A 439 9.67 -13.45 5.40
C GLU A 439 8.86 -13.46 4.10
N PRO A 440 8.96 -12.41 3.25
CA PRO A 440 8.35 -12.38 1.94
C PRO A 440 8.75 -13.59 1.09
N PHE A 441 7.84 -14.13 0.27
CA PHE A 441 8.20 -15.16 -0.68
C PHE A 441 9.15 -14.61 -1.76
N ASP A 442 10.27 -15.29 -1.99
CA ASP A 442 11.29 -14.87 -2.96
C ASP A 442 10.96 -15.34 -4.38
N PHE A 443 10.65 -14.38 -5.26
CA PHE A 443 10.39 -14.60 -6.68
C PHE A 443 11.65 -14.60 -7.57
N GLY A 444 12.85 -14.59 -6.99
CA GLY A 444 14.12 -14.57 -7.73
C GLY A 444 14.25 -15.65 -8.81
N PHE A 445 13.65 -16.82 -8.59
CA PHE A 445 13.63 -17.90 -9.58
C PHE A 445 12.85 -17.55 -10.86
N LEU A 446 11.81 -16.70 -10.77
CA LEU A 446 11.06 -16.23 -11.93
C LEU A 446 11.88 -15.23 -12.74
N TRP A 447 12.51 -14.26 -12.07
CA TRP A 447 13.44 -13.31 -12.69
C TRP A 447 14.51 -14.05 -13.49
N LYS A 448 15.16 -15.04 -12.87
CA LYS A 448 16.15 -15.91 -13.52
C LYS A 448 15.59 -16.70 -14.70
N ARG A 449 14.44 -17.37 -14.51
CA ARG A 449 13.83 -18.21 -15.55
C ARG A 449 13.38 -17.41 -16.78
N LEU A 450 13.11 -16.12 -16.60
CA LEU A 450 12.71 -15.19 -17.66
C LEU A 450 13.87 -14.37 -18.24
N GLY A 451 15.10 -14.52 -17.69
CA GLY A 451 16.27 -13.75 -18.11
C GLY A 451 16.15 -12.26 -17.81
N LEU A 452 15.63 -11.93 -16.62
CA LEU A 452 15.36 -10.57 -16.14
C LEU A 452 16.18 -10.20 -14.89
N GLU A 453 17.26 -10.94 -14.57
CA GLU A 453 18.00 -10.78 -13.30
C GLU A 453 18.68 -9.41 -13.16
N GLU A 454 19.03 -8.75 -14.27
CA GLU A 454 19.65 -7.41 -14.27
C GLU A 454 18.65 -6.30 -13.95
N GLU A 455 17.36 -6.53 -14.21
CA GLU A 455 16.28 -5.60 -13.91
C GLU A 455 15.65 -5.83 -12.53
N ARG A 456 16.10 -6.87 -11.82
CA ARG A 456 15.61 -7.21 -10.50
C ARG A 456 16.12 -6.24 -9.46
#